data_AF-A0A9D2LI32-F1
#
_entry.id   AF-A0A9D2LI32-F1
#
_cell.length_a   1.000
_cell.length_b   1.000
_cell.length_c   1.000
_cell.angle_alpha   90.00
_cell.angle_beta   90.00
_cell.angle_gamma   90.00
#
_symmetry.space_group_name_H-M   'P 1'
#
loop_
_entity.id
_entity.type
_entity.pdbx_description
1 polymer ?
#
loop_
_entity_poly.entity_id
_entity_poly.type
_entity_poly.pdbx_seq_one_letter_code
_entity_poly.pdbx_strand_id
1 'polypeptide(L)'
;MKQFWICLLALLLLAGCGAEEPADQAPDGELSPEASTTVPTEGPVTLELEWETYAPSVEQVWYVVENTGTETVEFGEDYHLEMLGEDGAWYDVPWRENAAVNTIAYILQPGEKHAGTCSFSQFDYDFSGGGTFRVIKVVGDQTLTAEFTLREGAAISAEAPYGFGPMEDVPEYGDPAELATTGAVVFTEAGVENADAAETFLEKVSLGIPCQLRTLQNYYESWPMLIDVIYDGSSFFWRMRTGGEITEKRFSYVVTDGTDVYLSNGADWDSTERYDSDKAFLLPSGSGSALVPKAQEMMEDQTAGNITRYRIWSADGVWDAALTGNAAEFSVGWEKPGEGSGGSLHSIRSWYDDALSIKGISWQADGTLRLTCGTAGGGARTFDFDPETEDLTEALCGYPTAN
;
A
#
# COMPACT_ATOMS: atom_id res chain seq x y z
N MET A 1 50.43 -25.02 56.88
CA MET A 1 49.37 -25.04 57.91
C MET A 1 48.15 -24.42 57.26
N LYS A 2 47.19 -25.26 56.84
CA LYS A 2 45.87 -25.43 57.47
C LYS A 2 45.03 -24.14 57.41
N GLN A 3 43.80 -24.10 56.93
CA GLN A 3 42.85 -25.10 56.43
C GLN A 3 41.56 -24.28 56.12
N PHE A 4 40.88 -24.56 55.00
CA PHE A 4 39.44 -24.36 54.72
C PHE A 4 38.89 -22.91 54.79
N TRP A 5 38.15 -22.42 53.80
CA TRP A 5 36.77 -22.88 53.52
C TRP A 5 36.39 -22.78 52.05
N ILE A 6 35.77 -23.86 51.60
CA ILE A 6 34.99 -24.06 50.38
C ILE A 6 33.59 -23.50 50.61
N CYS A 7 33.01 -22.85 49.60
CA CYS A 7 31.58 -22.74 49.23
C CYS A 7 31.49 -21.56 48.23
N LEU A 8 30.99 -21.64 47.00
CA LEU A 8 30.00 -22.55 46.44
C LEU A 8 30.20 -22.62 44.92
N LEU A 9 30.09 -23.86 44.43
CA LEU A 9 30.01 -24.28 43.04
C LEU A 9 28.64 -23.89 42.46
N ALA A 10 28.61 -23.31 41.24
CA ALA A 10 27.58 -23.56 40.21
C ALA A 10 27.82 -22.64 38.99
N LEU A 11 28.90 -22.90 38.25
CA LEU A 11 29.07 -22.45 36.86
C LEU A 11 29.55 -23.67 36.08
N LEU A 12 28.58 -24.50 35.66
CA LEU A 12 28.80 -25.62 34.76
C LEU A 12 27.76 -25.55 33.65
N LEU A 13 28.29 -25.42 32.44
CA LEU A 13 27.80 -26.03 31.20
C LEU A 13 26.59 -25.38 30.53
N LEU A 14 26.87 -24.31 29.80
CA LEU A 14 26.36 -24.16 28.42
C LEU A 14 27.57 -24.06 27.49
N ALA A 15 28.33 -25.16 27.39
CA ALA A 15 29.02 -25.47 26.15
C ALA A 15 27.92 -25.97 25.20
N GLY A 16 27.24 -25.03 24.54
CA GLY A 16 26.46 -25.36 23.36
C GLY A 16 27.46 -25.79 22.29
N CYS A 17 27.35 -27.03 21.84
CA CYS A 17 28.01 -27.50 20.63
C CYS A 17 27.46 -26.70 19.45
N GLY A 18 28.04 -25.54 19.17
CA GLY A 18 28.05 -24.98 17.84
C GLY A 18 29.04 -25.79 17.03
N ALA A 19 28.56 -26.82 16.35
CA ALA A 19 29.30 -27.35 15.21
C ALA A 19 29.22 -26.26 14.14
N GLU A 20 30.34 -25.57 13.91
CA GLU A 20 30.57 -24.89 12.63
C GLU A 20 30.50 -25.97 11.55
N GLU A 21 29.39 -25.98 10.80
CA GLU A 21 29.40 -26.55 9.46
C GLU A 21 30.30 -25.67 8.59
N PRO A 22 31.19 -26.26 7.77
CA PRO A 22 31.97 -25.49 6.84
C PRO A 22 30.99 -24.92 5.81
N ALA A 23 30.94 -23.59 5.73
CA ALA A 23 30.31 -22.88 4.63
C ALA A 23 31.09 -23.21 3.35
N ASP A 24 30.66 -24.25 2.63
CA ASP A 24 30.89 -24.34 1.19
C ASP A 24 30.02 -23.25 0.57
N GLN A 25 30.55 -22.04 0.53
CA GLN A 25 29.92 -20.89 -0.13
C GLN A 25 29.82 -21.20 -1.63
N ALA A 26 28.60 -21.23 -2.15
CA ALA A 26 28.37 -21.13 -3.59
C ALA A 26 29.07 -19.86 -4.11
N PRO A 27 29.63 -19.87 -5.33
CA PRO A 27 30.11 -18.65 -5.96
C PRO A 27 28.96 -17.62 -6.06
N ASP A 28 29.30 -16.34 -5.89
CA ASP A 28 28.35 -15.23 -6.02
C ASP A 28 27.42 -15.42 -7.24
N GLY A 29 26.10 -15.38 -7.01
CA GLY A 29 25.08 -15.56 -8.05
C GLY A 29 24.68 -17.00 -8.43
N GLU A 30 25.28 -18.05 -7.85
CA GLU A 30 24.87 -19.44 -8.10
C GLU A 30 23.88 -19.94 -7.03
N LEU A 31 22.87 -20.70 -7.47
CA LEU A 31 21.94 -21.40 -6.58
C LEU A 31 22.71 -22.32 -5.61
N SER A 32 22.08 -22.67 -4.49
CA SER A 32 22.63 -23.69 -3.59
C SER A 32 23.04 -24.95 -4.37
N PRO A 33 24.22 -25.55 -4.10
CA PRO A 33 24.71 -26.71 -4.84
C PRO A 33 23.89 -27.98 -4.54
N GLU A 34 23.14 -27.98 -3.43
CA GLU A 34 22.30 -29.09 -3.01
C GLU A 34 20.82 -28.74 -3.19
N ALA A 35 20.04 -29.73 -3.63
CA ALA A 35 18.60 -29.60 -3.71
C ALA A 35 18.01 -29.39 -2.30
N SER A 36 17.09 -28.44 -2.20
CA SER A 36 16.35 -28.17 -0.99
C SER A 36 15.53 -29.39 -0.56
N THR A 37 15.48 -29.59 0.75
CA THR A 37 14.65 -30.61 1.39
C THR A 37 13.34 -30.05 1.94
N THR A 38 12.98 -28.81 1.61
CA THR A 38 11.75 -28.18 2.12
C THR A 38 10.50 -28.94 1.66
N VAL A 39 9.71 -29.38 2.64
CA VAL A 39 8.44 -30.09 2.42
C VAL A 39 7.30 -29.21 2.93
N PRO A 40 6.33 -28.81 2.08
CA PRO A 40 5.16 -28.07 2.53
C PRO A 40 4.33 -28.92 3.49
N THR A 41 3.72 -28.26 4.47
CA THR A 41 2.90 -28.89 5.50
C THR A 41 1.44 -28.51 5.30
N GLU A 42 0.58 -29.52 5.21
CA GLU A 42 -0.88 -29.36 5.16
C GLU A 42 -1.41 -28.73 6.45
N GLY A 43 -2.39 -27.84 6.33
CA GLY A 43 -3.06 -27.24 7.48
C GLY A 43 -3.97 -26.07 7.08
N PRO A 44 -4.55 -25.37 8.07
CA PRO A 44 -5.59 -24.37 7.83
C PRO A 44 -5.08 -23.00 7.36
N VAL A 45 -3.78 -22.74 7.39
CA VAL A 45 -3.21 -21.50 6.83
C VAL A 45 -2.84 -21.72 5.37
N THR A 46 -3.18 -20.75 4.51
CA THR A 46 -2.81 -20.74 3.09
C THR A 46 -1.82 -19.62 2.79
N LEU A 47 -1.06 -19.79 1.70
CA LEU A 47 -0.17 -18.79 1.12
C LEU A 47 -0.46 -18.72 -0.37
N GLU A 48 -0.83 -17.54 -0.86
CA GLU A 48 -1.11 -17.30 -2.28
C GLU A 48 -0.29 -16.12 -2.78
N LEU A 49 0.09 -16.14 -4.06
CA LEU A 49 0.68 -14.99 -4.72
C LEU A 49 -0.40 -14.19 -5.42
N GLU A 50 -0.17 -12.88 -5.53
CA GLU A 50 -1.12 -12.00 -6.21
C GLU A 50 -1.30 -12.38 -7.69
N TRP A 51 -0.23 -12.85 -8.34
CA TRP A 51 -0.22 -13.30 -9.72
C TRP A 51 0.63 -14.57 -9.88
N GLU A 52 0.27 -15.40 -10.86
CA GLU A 52 1.04 -16.62 -11.16
C GLU A 52 2.25 -16.35 -12.06
N THR A 53 2.23 -15.26 -12.83
CA THR A 53 3.27 -14.93 -13.82
C THR A 53 3.60 -13.45 -13.83
N TYR A 54 4.90 -13.15 -13.77
CA TYR A 54 5.45 -11.79 -13.82
C TYR A 54 6.53 -11.70 -14.89
N ALA A 55 6.82 -10.50 -15.37
CA ALA A 55 7.98 -10.25 -16.20
C ALA A 55 9.23 -10.17 -15.31
N PRO A 56 10.43 -10.57 -15.79
CA PRO A 56 11.68 -10.43 -15.04
C PRO A 56 12.03 -8.99 -14.63
N SER A 57 11.32 -7.97 -15.14
CA SER A 57 11.55 -6.57 -14.81
C SER A 57 10.94 -6.12 -13.48
N VAL A 58 10.11 -6.92 -12.82
CA VAL A 58 9.57 -6.57 -11.49
C VAL A 58 10.64 -6.70 -10.42
N GLU A 59 10.54 -5.89 -9.36
CA GLU A 59 11.51 -5.90 -8.25
C GLU A 59 11.02 -6.71 -7.04
N GLN A 60 9.73 -7.06 -7.02
CA GLN A 60 9.10 -7.79 -5.93
C GLN A 60 7.83 -8.50 -6.38
N VAL A 61 7.39 -9.47 -5.60
CA VAL A 61 6.07 -10.11 -5.71
C VAL A 61 5.32 -10.00 -4.39
N TRP A 62 4.00 -9.86 -4.45
CA TRP A 62 3.12 -9.83 -3.28
C TRP A 62 2.57 -11.22 -2.98
N TYR A 63 2.51 -11.56 -1.70
CA TYR A 63 1.88 -12.76 -1.18
C TYR A 63 0.84 -12.42 -0.12
N VAL A 64 -0.16 -13.28 0.03
CA VAL A 64 -1.19 -13.19 1.06
C VAL A 64 -1.18 -14.49 1.88
N VAL A 65 -1.08 -14.33 3.20
CA VAL A 65 -1.28 -15.38 4.18
C VAL A 65 -2.71 -15.27 4.70
N GLU A 66 -3.49 -16.34 4.66
CA GLU A 66 -4.84 -16.38 5.21
C GLU A 66 -4.97 -17.49 6.25
N ASN A 67 -5.54 -17.16 7.40
CA ASN A 67 -5.84 -18.14 8.43
C ASN A 67 -7.30 -18.63 8.29
N THR A 68 -7.52 -19.73 7.58
CA THR A 68 -8.86 -20.35 7.44
C THR A 68 -9.24 -21.25 8.63
N GLY A 69 -8.37 -21.31 9.64
CA GLY A 69 -8.51 -22.16 10.82
C GLY A 69 -9.42 -21.58 11.90
N THR A 70 -9.28 -22.13 13.11
CA THR A 70 -10.04 -21.68 14.30
C THR A 70 -9.14 -21.16 15.40
N GLU A 71 -7.83 -21.27 15.24
CA GLU A 71 -6.83 -20.83 16.21
C GLU A 71 -6.05 -19.65 15.67
N THR A 72 -5.65 -18.74 16.55
CA THR A 72 -4.74 -17.65 16.23
C THR A 72 -3.36 -18.21 15.91
N VAL A 73 -2.71 -17.70 14.87
CA VAL A 73 -1.34 -18.07 14.50
C VAL A 73 -0.41 -16.87 14.58
N GLU A 74 0.87 -17.13 14.86
CA GLU A 74 1.91 -16.11 14.91
C GLU A 74 3.00 -16.43 13.88
N PHE A 75 3.56 -15.41 13.24
CA PHE A 75 4.64 -15.56 12.27
C PHE A 75 5.45 -14.27 12.11
N GLY A 76 6.66 -14.39 11.55
CA GLY A 76 7.57 -13.26 11.33
C GLY A 76 7.44 -12.66 9.92
N GLU A 77 8.27 -11.67 9.59
CA GLU A 77 8.41 -11.13 8.22
C GLU A 77 9.26 -12.03 7.31
N ASP A 78 10.08 -12.92 7.88
CA ASP A 78 11.00 -13.82 7.19
C ASP A 78 10.34 -14.76 6.17
N TYR A 79 10.90 -14.85 4.98
CA TYR A 79 10.45 -15.73 3.91
C TYR A 79 11.68 -16.32 3.22
N HIS A 80 11.55 -17.46 2.55
CA HIS A 80 12.60 -18.01 1.70
C HIS A 80 12.14 -18.05 0.25
N LEU A 81 13.09 -18.10 -0.67
CA LEU A 81 12.83 -18.25 -2.09
C LEU A 81 13.61 -19.44 -2.61
N GLU A 82 12.93 -20.32 -3.35
CA GLU A 82 13.56 -21.42 -4.06
C GLU A 82 13.24 -21.32 -5.55
N MET A 83 14.17 -21.82 -6.38
CA MET A 83 14.02 -21.92 -7.82
C MET A 83 13.96 -23.38 -8.26
N LEU A 84 13.10 -23.68 -9.23
CA LEU A 84 13.00 -25.00 -9.84
C LEU A 84 14.13 -25.17 -10.88
N GLY A 85 15.01 -26.15 -10.64
CA GLY A 85 16.08 -26.53 -11.56
C GLY A 85 15.59 -27.39 -12.72
N GLU A 86 16.43 -27.53 -13.75
CA GLU A 86 16.13 -28.33 -14.95
C GLU A 86 15.95 -29.84 -14.66
N ASP A 87 16.49 -30.32 -13.54
CA ASP A 87 16.36 -31.70 -13.06
C ASP A 87 15.04 -31.95 -12.31
N GLY A 88 14.22 -30.90 -12.13
CA GLY A 88 12.96 -30.93 -11.42
C GLY A 88 13.09 -30.85 -9.89
N ALA A 89 14.28 -30.53 -9.37
CA ALA A 89 14.51 -30.29 -7.96
C ALA A 89 14.45 -28.77 -7.63
N TRP A 90 14.12 -28.45 -6.38
CA TRP A 90 14.13 -27.07 -5.89
C TRP A 90 15.48 -26.73 -5.28
N TYR A 91 15.94 -25.50 -5.47
CA TYR A 91 17.21 -25.01 -4.94
C TYR A 91 17.02 -23.67 -4.27
N ASP A 92 17.66 -23.46 -3.12
CA ASP A 92 17.62 -22.18 -2.41
C ASP A 92 18.26 -21.07 -3.23
N VAL A 93 17.56 -19.94 -3.30
CA VAL A 93 18.11 -18.69 -3.84
C VAL A 93 18.92 -18.01 -2.75
N PRO A 94 20.22 -17.71 -2.96
CA PRO A 94 21.08 -17.19 -1.92
C PRO A 94 20.71 -15.75 -1.54
N TRP A 95 20.76 -15.45 -0.23
CA TRP A 95 20.63 -14.08 0.28
C TRP A 95 21.89 -13.25 -0.03
N ARG A 96 21.74 -11.94 -0.20
CA ARG A 96 22.88 -11.03 -0.22
C ARG A 96 23.60 -11.00 1.12
N GLU A 97 24.90 -10.74 1.07
CA GLU A 97 25.67 -10.42 2.26
C GLU A 97 25.06 -9.19 2.96
N ASN A 98 24.69 -9.34 4.23
CA ASN A 98 23.97 -8.34 5.04
C ASN A 98 22.51 -8.09 4.67
N ALA A 99 21.85 -9.00 3.93
CA ALA A 99 20.39 -9.00 3.88
C ALA A 99 19.82 -9.07 5.30
N ALA A 100 18.87 -8.21 5.60
CA ALA A 100 18.28 -8.10 6.92
C ALA A 100 16.76 -8.04 6.76
N VAL A 101 16.08 -8.91 7.49
CA VAL A 101 14.62 -8.91 7.61
C VAL A 101 14.26 -8.29 8.95
N ASN A 102 13.23 -7.44 8.99
CA ASN A 102 12.83 -6.85 10.26
C ASN A 102 12.28 -7.95 11.17
N THR A 103 12.65 -7.87 12.45
CA THR A 103 12.09 -8.77 13.47
C THR A 103 10.74 -8.22 13.93
N ILE A 104 9.72 -8.40 13.10
CA ILE A 104 8.32 -8.06 13.41
C ILE A 104 7.55 -9.37 13.57
N ALA A 105 6.75 -9.48 14.64
CA ALA A 105 5.85 -10.61 14.86
C ALA A 105 4.41 -10.17 14.52
N TYR A 106 3.78 -10.93 13.63
CA TYR A 106 2.39 -10.77 13.24
C TYR A 106 1.52 -11.79 13.98
N ILE A 107 0.34 -11.35 14.42
CA ILE A 107 -0.68 -12.18 15.05
C ILE A 107 -1.87 -12.19 14.10
N LEU A 108 -2.27 -13.38 13.64
CA LEU A 108 -3.32 -13.55 12.63
C LEU A 108 -4.46 -14.38 13.20
N GLN A 109 -5.60 -13.73 13.41
CA GLN A 109 -6.81 -14.38 13.94
C GLN A 109 -7.47 -15.27 12.88
N PRO A 110 -8.36 -16.18 13.31
CA PRO A 110 -9.24 -16.92 12.40
C PRO A 110 -10.01 -15.99 11.45
N GLY A 111 -9.91 -16.26 10.14
CA GLY A 111 -10.53 -15.50 9.06
C GLY A 111 -9.77 -14.25 8.63
N GLU A 112 -8.66 -13.90 9.28
CA GLU A 112 -7.84 -12.75 8.89
C GLU A 112 -6.85 -13.10 7.79
N LYS A 113 -6.49 -12.06 7.04
CA LYS A 113 -5.48 -12.07 5.99
C LYS A 113 -4.36 -11.10 6.31
N HIS A 114 -3.16 -11.44 5.88
CA HIS A 114 -2.00 -10.57 5.95
C HIS A 114 -1.26 -10.59 4.62
N ALA A 115 -0.98 -9.42 4.07
CA ALA A 115 -0.17 -9.29 2.87
C ALA A 115 1.29 -8.99 3.22
N GLY A 116 2.20 -9.61 2.48
CA GLY A 116 3.63 -9.33 2.54
C GLY A 116 4.25 -9.30 1.16
N THR A 117 5.52 -8.94 1.10
CA THR A 117 6.28 -8.87 -0.15
C THR A 117 7.51 -9.75 -0.10
N CYS A 118 7.84 -10.35 -1.24
CA CYS A 118 9.16 -10.92 -1.49
C CYS A 118 9.93 -9.94 -2.39
N SER A 119 10.86 -9.19 -1.80
CA SER A 119 11.72 -8.27 -2.55
C SER A 119 12.94 -8.99 -3.10
N PHE A 120 13.14 -8.91 -4.42
CA PHE A 120 14.27 -9.56 -5.10
C PHE A 120 15.60 -8.91 -4.76
N SER A 121 15.58 -7.64 -4.33
CA SER A 121 16.77 -6.90 -3.90
C SER A 121 17.52 -7.53 -2.72
N GLN A 122 16.86 -8.44 -1.98
CA GLN A 122 17.43 -9.15 -0.84
C GLN A 122 18.31 -10.34 -1.24
N PHE A 123 18.23 -10.80 -2.49
CA PHE A 123 18.93 -12.01 -2.95
C PHE A 123 20.14 -11.69 -3.82
N ASP A 124 21.18 -12.52 -3.69
CA ASP A 124 22.35 -12.51 -4.56
C ASP A 124 22.09 -13.40 -5.77
N TYR A 125 21.08 -13.04 -6.56
CA TYR A 125 20.65 -13.81 -7.73
C TYR A 125 20.19 -12.89 -8.86
N ASP A 126 20.50 -13.26 -10.10
CA ASP A 126 20.06 -12.54 -11.29
C ASP A 126 18.74 -13.11 -11.82
N PHE A 127 17.65 -12.41 -11.51
CA PHE A 127 16.30 -12.79 -11.93
C PHE A 127 16.00 -12.52 -13.41
N SER A 128 16.87 -11.82 -14.14
CA SER A 128 16.63 -11.42 -15.52
C SER A 128 16.50 -12.61 -16.49
N GLY A 129 17.08 -13.76 -16.13
CA GLY A 129 16.97 -15.01 -16.89
C GLY A 129 15.59 -15.68 -16.84
N GLY A 130 14.70 -15.22 -15.97
CA GLY A 130 13.40 -15.86 -15.74
C GLY A 130 13.50 -17.18 -14.98
N GLY A 131 12.38 -17.91 -14.90
CA GLY A 131 12.31 -19.21 -14.23
C GLY A 131 11.04 -19.41 -13.41
N THR A 132 10.91 -20.59 -12.81
CA THR A 132 9.84 -20.91 -11.86
C THR A 132 10.39 -20.90 -10.46
N PHE A 133 9.72 -20.16 -9.58
CA PHE A 133 10.14 -19.91 -8.21
C PHE A 133 9.00 -20.25 -7.25
N ARG A 134 9.32 -20.47 -5.98
CA ARG A 134 8.33 -20.54 -4.91
C ARG A 134 8.75 -19.72 -3.71
N VAL A 135 7.83 -18.88 -3.22
CA VAL A 135 7.96 -18.23 -1.92
C VAL A 135 7.63 -19.26 -0.86
N ILE A 136 8.43 -19.31 0.20
CA ILE A 136 8.27 -20.22 1.32
C ILE A 136 8.09 -19.40 2.59
N LYS A 137 7.05 -19.73 3.35
CA LYS A 137 6.69 -19.02 4.58
C LYS A 137 6.43 -20.02 5.68
N VAL A 138 7.00 -19.77 6.87
CA VAL A 138 6.66 -20.52 8.07
C VAL A 138 5.62 -19.73 8.87
N VAL A 139 4.46 -20.32 9.11
CA VAL A 139 3.38 -19.71 9.89
C VAL A 139 2.94 -20.67 10.98
N GLY A 140 3.19 -20.31 12.25
CA GLY A 140 3.13 -21.27 13.35
C GLY A 140 4.01 -22.49 13.06
N ASP A 141 3.39 -23.67 13.05
CA ASP A 141 4.06 -24.94 12.72
C ASP A 141 3.93 -25.35 11.24
N GLN A 142 3.25 -24.55 10.40
CA GLN A 142 3.07 -24.85 8.97
C GLN A 142 4.20 -24.25 8.14
N THR A 143 4.78 -25.04 7.24
CA THR A 143 5.61 -24.57 6.13
C THR A 143 4.74 -24.47 4.87
N LEU A 144 4.56 -23.26 4.36
CA LEU A 144 3.72 -22.94 3.21
C LEU A 144 4.58 -22.60 2.00
N THR A 145 4.09 -22.91 0.80
CA THR A 145 4.76 -22.57 -0.46
C THR A 145 3.78 -22.02 -1.48
N ALA A 146 4.17 -20.97 -2.21
CA ALA A 146 3.38 -20.43 -3.32
C ALA A 146 4.27 -20.19 -4.54
N GLU A 147 3.89 -20.78 -5.68
CA GLU A 147 4.70 -20.79 -6.91
C GLU A 147 4.36 -19.62 -7.84
N PHE A 148 5.38 -19.08 -8.52
CA PHE A 148 5.22 -18.12 -9.62
C PHE A 148 6.26 -18.36 -10.70
N THR A 149 6.03 -17.76 -11.87
CA THR A 149 6.96 -17.79 -12.99
C THR A 149 7.38 -16.38 -13.41
N LEU A 150 8.67 -16.18 -13.62
CA LEU A 150 9.24 -15.02 -14.31
C LEU A 150 9.41 -15.33 -15.80
N ARG A 151 8.68 -14.61 -16.66
CA ARG A 151 8.66 -14.82 -18.11
C ARG A 151 8.52 -13.50 -18.86
N GLU A 152 9.37 -13.27 -19.86
CA GLU A 152 9.24 -12.11 -20.75
C GLU A 152 7.84 -12.02 -21.39
N GLY A 153 7.32 -10.79 -21.50
CA GLY A 153 6.00 -10.52 -22.08
C GLY A 153 4.82 -10.91 -21.18
N ALA A 154 5.05 -11.24 -19.91
CA ALA A 154 3.97 -11.34 -18.93
C ALA A 154 3.24 -10.00 -18.77
N ALA A 155 1.94 -10.06 -18.42
CA ALA A 155 1.10 -8.89 -18.26
C ALA A 155 1.57 -7.98 -17.11
N ILE A 156 2.09 -8.59 -16.03
CA ILE A 156 2.61 -7.86 -14.88
C ILE A 156 4.10 -7.60 -15.10
N SER A 157 4.48 -6.32 -15.12
CA SER A 157 5.85 -5.88 -15.39
C SER A 157 6.13 -4.53 -14.73
N ALA A 158 7.37 -4.04 -14.76
CA ALA A 158 7.68 -2.69 -14.29
C ALA A 158 6.87 -1.58 -14.99
N GLU A 159 6.49 -1.77 -16.26
CA GLU A 159 5.71 -0.79 -17.03
C GLU A 159 4.19 -0.94 -16.83
N ALA A 160 3.73 -2.12 -16.42
CA ALA A 160 2.33 -2.43 -16.12
C ALA A 160 2.24 -3.23 -14.80
N PRO A 161 2.56 -2.60 -13.65
CA PRO A 161 2.67 -3.30 -12.37
C PRO A 161 1.34 -3.91 -11.89
N TYR A 162 0.22 -3.44 -12.44
CA TYR A 162 -1.13 -3.88 -12.08
C TYR A 162 -1.90 -4.49 -13.26
N GLY A 163 -1.19 -4.87 -14.34
CA GLY A 163 -1.77 -5.50 -15.53
C GLY A 163 -2.41 -4.54 -16.53
N PHE A 164 -2.46 -3.23 -16.23
CA PHE A 164 -2.93 -2.21 -17.15
C PHE A 164 -1.77 -1.40 -17.72
N GLY A 165 -1.74 -1.25 -19.04
CA GLY A 165 -0.90 -0.23 -19.69
C GLY A 165 -1.44 1.19 -19.47
N PRO A 166 -0.70 2.22 -19.95
CA PRO A 166 -1.09 3.63 -19.80
C PRO A 166 -2.53 3.90 -20.29
N MET A 167 -3.23 4.82 -19.62
CA MET A 167 -4.59 5.22 -19.99
C MET A 167 -4.62 5.85 -21.39
N GLU A 168 -3.56 6.57 -21.72
CA GLU A 168 -3.35 7.31 -22.96
C GLU A 168 -3.41 6.40 -24.19
N ASP A 169 -2.94 5.17 -24.07
CA ASP A 169 -2.87 4.19 -25.15
C ASP A 169 -4.21 3.50 -25.42
N VAL A 170 -5.18 3.61 -24.50
CA VAL A 170 -6.52 3.09 -24.69
C VAL A 170 -7.25 3.96 -25.74
N PRO A 171 -7.82 3.42 -26.82
CA PRO A 171 -8.59 4.21 -27.77
C PRO A 171 -9.85 4.83 -27.15
N GLU A 172 -10.11 6.12 -27.36
CA GLU A 172 -11.27 6.82 -26.76
C GLU A 172 -12.61 6.19 -27.19
N TYR A 173 -12.72 5.78 -28.45
CA TYR A 173 -13.88 5.08 -29.01
C TYR A 173 -13.53 3.63 -29.39
N GLY A 174 -12.71 2.98 -28.57
CA GLY A 174 -12.39 1.56 -28.72
C GLY A 174 -13.60 0.66 -28.45
N ASP A 175 -13.47 -0.62 -28.78
CA ASP A 175 -14.47 -1.63 -28.45
C ASP A 175 -14.48 -1.89 -26.93
N PRO A 176 -15.59 -1.66 -26.21
CA PRO A 176 -15.68 -1.96 -24.78
C PRO A 176 -15.36 -3.42 -24.46
N ALA A 177 -15.68 -4.36 -25.35
CA ALA A 177 -15.41 -5.79 -25.15
C ALA A 177 -13.90 -6.09 -25.17
N GLU A 178 -13.12 -5.41 -26.02
CA GLU A 178 -11.66 -5.54 -26.02
C GLU A 178 -11.08 -5.05 -24.69
N LEU A 179 -11.58 -3.93 -24.16
CA LEU A 179 -11.13 -3.44 -22.86
C LEU A 179 -11.52 -4.38 -21.71
N ALA A 180 -12.72 -4.98 -21.75
CA ALA A 180 -13.14 -5.96 -20.75
C ALA A 180 -12.19 -7.18 -20.68
N THR A 181 -11.58 -7.60 -21.79
CA THR A 181 -10.59 -8.70 -21.77
C THR A 181 -9.31 -8.39 -20.97
N THR A 182 -9.07 -7.10 -20.67
CA THR A 182 -7.95 -6.66 -19.83
C THR A 182 -8.26 -6.70 -18.33
N GLY A 183 -9.50 -7.06 -17.94
CA GLY A 183 -9.97 -7.06 -16.55
C GLY A 183 -10.58 -5.73 -16.09
N ALA A 184 -10.72 -4.74 -16.97
CA ALA A 184 -11.40 -3.49 -16.64
C ALA A 184 -12.89 -3.71 -16.36
N VAL A 185 -13.47 -2.94 -15.44
CA VAL A 185 -14.93 -2.92 -15.21
C VAL A 185 -15.58 -2.09 -16.30
N VAL A 186 -16.46 -2.69 -17.09
CA VAL A 186 -17.05 -2.02 -18.26
C VAL A 186 -18.55 -1.86 -18.07
N PHE A 187 -19.01 -0.62 -18.07
CA PHE A 187 -20.42 -0.23 -17.95
C PHE A 187 -20.95 0.19 -19.33
N THR A 188 -21.95 -0.53 -19.82
CA THR A 188 -22.65 -0.21 -21.07
C THR A 188 -24.16 -0.30 -20.89
N GLU A 189 -24.93 0.03 -21.92
CA GLU A 189 -26.38 -0.22 -21.94
C GLU A 189 -26.75 -1.70 -21.80
N ALA A 190 -25.85 -2.61 -22.21
CA ALA A 190 -26.08 -4.05 -22.15
C ALA A 190 -25.88 -4.64 -20.74
N GLY A 191 -25.23 -3.90 -19.84
CA GLY A 191 -24.93 -4.34 -18.48
C GLY A 191 -23.49 -3.99 -18.06
N VAL A 192 -23.01 -4.72 -17.05
CA VAL A 192 -21.67 -4.55 -16.47
C VAL A 192 -20.86 -5.82 -16.68
N GLU A 193 -19.63 -5.68 -17.18
CA GLU A 193 -18.62 -6.75 -17.25
C GLU A 193 -17.56 -6.56 -16.16
N ASN A 194 -17.02 -7.68 -15.65
CA ASN A 194 -15.99 -7.73 -14.59
C ASN A 194 -16.36 -6.96 -13.31
N ALA A 195 -17.64 -6.97 -12.90
CA ALA A 195 -18.10 -6.21 -11.74
C ALA A 195 -17.38 -6.61 -10.42
N ASP A 196 -16.92 -7.86 -10.32
CA ASP A 196 -16.16 -8.42 -9.20
C ASP A 196 -14.77 -7.79 -9.04
N ALA A 197 -14.18 -7.21 -10.10
CA ALA A 197 -12.86 -6.59 -10.04
C ALA A 197 -12.80 -5.41 -9.04
N ALA A 198 -13.92 -4.73 -8.81
CA ALA A 198 -14.00 -3.64 -7.82
C ALA A 198 -13.99 -4.16 -6.37
N GLU A 199 -14.56 -5.34 -6.12
CA GLU A 199 -14.50 -6.00 -4.81
C GLU A 199 -13.07 -6.46 -4.51
N THR A 200 -12.44 -7.14 -5.48
CA THR A 200 -11.03 -7.55 -5.40
C THR A 200 -10.10 -6.34 -5.19
N PHE A 201 -10.38 -5.21 -5.84
CA PHE A 201 -9.64 -3.97 -5.63
C PHE A 201 -9.74 -3.51 -4.16
N LEU A 202 -10.95 -3.41 -3.60
CA LEU A 202 -11.12 -3.00 -2.20
C LEU A 202 -10.52 -3.99 -1.19
N GLU A 203 -10.54 -5.28 -1.49
CA GLU A 203 -9.86 -6.29 -0.67
C GLU A 203 -8.35 -6.05 -0.65
N LYS A 204 -7.72 -5.86 -1.82
CA LYS A 204 -6.28 -5.52 -1.92
C LYS A 204 -5.94 -4.23 -1.18
N VAL A 205 -6.77 -3.19 -1.34
CA VAL A 205 -6.60 -1.92 -0.62
C VAL A 205 -6.67 -2.13 0.89
N SER A 206 -7.61 -2.95 1.39
CA SER A 206 -7.72 -3.24 2.84
C SER A 206 -6.51 -3.99 3.40
N LEU A 207 -5.75 -4.68 2.53
CA LEU A 207 -4.51 -5.36 2.87
C LEU A 207 -3.26 -4.50 2.66
N GLY A 208 -3.41 -3.27 2.16
CA GLY A 208 -2.28 -2.39 1.84
C GLY A 208 -1.52 -2.80 0.58
N ILE A 209 -2.07 -3.67 -0.27
CA ILE A 209 -1.43 -4.12 -1.52
C ILE A 209 -1.66 -3.03 -2.59
N PRO A 210 -0.60 -2.43 -3.16
CA PRO A 210 -0.73 -1.51 -4.29
C PRO A 210 -1.42 -2.20 -5.47
N CYS A 211 -2.41 -1.52 -6.04
CA CYS A 211 -3.26 -2.10 -7.09
C CYS A 211 -3.93 -1.01 -7.93
N GLN A 212 -4.55 -1.41 -9.04
CA GLN A 212 -5.28 -0.50 -9.92
C GLN A 212 -6.67 -1.05 -10.26
N LEU A 213 -7.67 -0.17 -10.19
CA LEU A 213 -8.98 -0.39 -10.79
C LEU A 213 -9.12 0.49 -12.03
N ARG A 214 -9.39 -0.14 -13.18
CA ARG A 214 -9.77 0.56 -14.41
C ARG A 214 -11.25 0.37 -14.68
N THR A 215 -11.96 1.48 -14.91
CA THR A 215 -13.39 1.44 -15.29
C THR A 215 -13.64 2.20 -16.58
N LEU A 216 -14.58 1.71 -17.39
CA LEU A 216 -15.08 2.40 -18.58
C LEU A 216 -16.60 2.57 -18.49
N GLN A 217 -17.09 3.79 -18.62
CA GLN A 217 -18.50 4.07 -18.85
C GLN A 217 -18.70 4.45 -20.31
N ASN A 218 -19.40 3.60 -21.07
CA ASN A 218 -19.73 3.87 -22.47
C ASN A 218 -21.20 3.50 -22.76
N TYR A 219 -22.06 4.49 -22.60
CA TYR A 219 -23.49 4.37 -22.91
C TYR A 219 -23.84 4.86 -24.33
N TYR A 220 -22.86 5.17 -25.18
CA TYR A 220 -23.04 5.72 -26.54
C TYR A 220 -23.83 7.04 -26.67
N GLU A 221 -24.41 7.56 -25.58
CA GLU A 221 -25.14 8.84 -25.53
C GLU A 221 -24.25 10.04 -25.16
N SER A 222 -23.07 9.78 -24.62
CA SER A 222 -22.11 10.78 -24.15
C SER A 222 -20.67 10.34 -24.42
N TRP A 223 -19.71 11.24 -24.16
CA TRP A 223 -18.29 10.91 -24.26
C TRP A 223 -17.96 9.77 -23.29
N PRO A 224 -17.28 8.70 -23.74
CA PRO A 224 -16.85 7.65 -22.85
C PRO A 224 -16.02 8.23 -21.70
N MET A 225 -16.20 7.66 -20.51
CA MET A 225 -15.41 8.02 -19.33
C MET A 225 -14.54 6.83 -18.95
N LEU A 226 -13.23 6.96 -19.15
CA LEU A 226 -12.24 6.00 -18.72
C LEU A 226 -11.60 6.49 -17.43
N ILE A 227 -11.64 5.69 -16.37
CA ILE A 227 -11.14 6.06 -15.05
C ILE A 227 -10.12 5.03 -14.59
N ASP A 228 -8.97 5.51 -14.12
CA ASP A 228 -8.02 4.72 -13.35
C ASP A 228 -8.04 5.20 -11.91
N VAL A 229 -8.11 4.24 -10.99
CA VAL A 229 -7.84 4.44 -9.57
C VAL A 229 -6.65 3.59 -9.20
N ILE A 230 -5.50 4.22 -8.96
CA ILE A 230 -4.26 3.55 -8.58
C ILE A 230 -4.04 3.77 -7.10
N TYR A 231 -4.04 2.69 -6.33
CA TYR A 231 -3.65 2.71 -4.93
C TYR A 231 -2.17 2.36 -4.81
N ASP A 232 -1.38 3.22 -4.17
CA ASP A 232 0.07 3.06 -4.02
C ASP A 232 0.50 2.47 -2.67
N GLY A 233 -0.45 1.99 -1.87
CA GLY A 233 -0.21 1.56 -0.48
C GLY A 233 -0.50 2.65 0.56
N SER A 234 -0.66 3.91 0.14
CA SER A 234 -0.90 5.04 1.05
C SER A 234 -2.06 5.95 0.61
N SER A 235 -2.25 6.11 -0.70
CA SER A 235 -3.18 7.05 -1.30
C SER A 235 -3.68 6.54 -2.65
N PHE A 236 -4.70 7.21 -3.17
CA PHE A 236 -5.34 6.89 -4.44
C PHE A 236 -5.06 7.99 -5.44
N PHE A 237 -4.30 7.65 -6.49
CA PHE A 237 -4.19 8.49 -7.67
C PHE A 237 -5.35 8.19 -8.61
N TRP A 238 -6.29 9.13 -8.67
CA TRP A 238 -7.48 9.05 -9.51
C TRP A 238 -7.24 9.83 -10.80
N ARG A 239 -7.45 9.19 -11.94
CA ARG A 239 -7.33 9.78 -13.26
C ARG A 239 -8.61 9.53 -14.03
N MET A 240 -9.12 10.53 -14.73
CA MET A 240 -10.29 10.39 -15.59
C MET A 240 -10.01 11.01 -16.94
N ARG A 241 -10.26 10.24 -17.99
CA ARG A 241 -10.26 10.72 -19.37
C ARG A 241 -11.67 10.74 -19.93
N THR A 242 -12.08 11.88 -20.46
CA THR A 242 -13.34 12.06 -21.19
C THR A 242 -13.22 13.23 -22.16
N GLY A 243 -13.71 13.09 -23.39
CA GLY A 243 -13.61 14.15 -24.39
C GLY A 243 -12.18 14.53 -24.79
N GLY A 244 -11.25 13.56 -24.74
CA GLY A 244 -9.82 13.77 -24.97
C GLY A 244 -9.06 14.51 -23.86
N GLU A 245 -9.73 14.98 -22.80
CA GLU A 245 -9.09 15.65 -21.67
C GLU A 245 -8.87 14.67 -20.51
N ILE A 246 -7.73 14.81 -19.83
CA ILE A 246 -7.38 14.04 -18.62
C ILE A 246 -7.44 14.98 -17.42
N THR A 247 -8.16 14.56 -16.38
CA THR A 247 -8.20 15.20 -15.07
C THR A 247 -7.61 14.24 -14.04
N GLU A 248 -6.80 14.76 -13.12
CA GLU A 248 -6.11 13.98 -12.11
C GLU A 248 -6.34 14.56 -10.72
N LYS A 249 -6.52 13.69 -9.74
CA LYS A 249 -6.66 14.03 -8.32
C LYS A 249 -6.02 12.95 -7.46
N ARG A 250 -5.63 13.32 -6.23
CA ARG A 250 -5.17 12.38 -5.23
C ARG A 250 -6.13 12.38 -4.04
N PHE A 251 -6.52 11.19 -3.60
CA PHE A 251 -7.40 10.95 -2.47
C PHE A 251 -6.69 10.09 -1.42
N SER A 252 -7.14 10.16 -0.18
CA SER A 252 -6.50 9.40 0.92
C SER A 252 -7.31 8.19 1.37
N TYR A 253 -8.63 8.19 1.15
CA TYR A 253 -9.54 7.30 1.85
C TYR A 253 -10.65 6.77 0.95
N VAL A 254 -11.11 5.56 1.27
CA VAL A 254 -12.37 5.00 0.75
C VAL A 254 -13.45 5.28 1.78
N VAL A 255 -14.55 5.91 1.33
CA VAL A 255 -15.69 6.26 2.18
C VAL A 255 -17.01 5.89 1.51
N THR A 256 -18.08 5.81 2.29
CA THR A 256 -19.45 5.62 1.79
C THR A 256 -20.46 6.46 2.55
N ASP A 257 -21.48 6.92 1.84
CA ASP A 257 -22.66 7.58 2.41
C ASP A 257 -23.78 6.60 2.81
N GLY A 258 -23.52 5.29 2.66
CA GLY A 258 -24.49 4.22 2.84
C GLY A 258 -25.25 3.82 1.57
N THR A 259 -25.01 4.48 0.44
CA THR A 259 -25.62 4.16 -0.87
C THR A 259 -24.55 3.80 -1.90
N ASP A 260 -23.53 4.65 -2.01
CA ASP A 260 -22.44 4.52 -2.99
C ASP A 260 -21.07 4.54 -2.29
N VAL A 261 -20.02 4.16 -3.02
CA VAL A 261 -18.63 4.17 -2.53
C VAL A 261 -17.85 5.25 -3.25
N TYR A 262 -17.04 5.98 -2.49
CA TYR A 262 -16.30 7.15 -2.93
C TYR A 262 -14.85 7.09 -2.49
N LEU A 263 -14.00 7.77 -3.26
CA LEU A 263 -12.71 8.26 -2.78
C LEU A 263 -12.89 9.65 -2.16
N SER A 264 -12.24 9.89 -1.03
CA SER A 264 -12.25 11.19 -0.35
C SER A 264 -10.95 11.48 0.39
N ASN A 265 -10.79 12.73 0.83
CA ASN A 265 -9.73 13.14 1.73
C ASN A 265 -10.20 13.17 3.20
N GLY A 266 -11.50 13.03 3.47
CA GLY A 266 -12.02 12.74 4.80
C GLY A 266 -11.91 11.25 5.15
N ALA A 267 -11.48 10.92 6.36
CA ALA A 267 -11.28 9.53 6.81
C ALA A 267 -12.59 8.75 7.03
N ASP A 268 -13.70 9.47 7.15
CA ASP A 268 -15.06 8.95 7.26
C ASP A 268 -16.04 9.92 6.57
N TRP A 269 -17.31 9.54 6.48
CA TRP A 269 -18.34 10.38 5.85
C TRP A 269 -18.55 11.72 6.59
N ASP A 270 -18.54 11.70 7.93
CA ASP A 270 -18.70 12.90 8.74
C ASP A 270 -17.57 13.92 8.50
N SER A 271 -16.34 13.45 8.34
CA SER A 271 -15.17 14.28 8.06
C SER A 271 -15.18 14.74 6.60
N THR A 272 -15.61 13.88 5.68
CA THR A 272 -15.83 14.22 4.28
C THR A 272 -16.79 15.41 4.13
N GLU A 273 -17.89 15.41 4.87
CA GLU A 273 -18.85 16.52 4.90
C GLU A 273 -18.31 17.74 5.68
N ARG A 274 -17.69 17.51 6.85
CA ARG A 274 -17.17 18.59 7.72
C ARG A 274 -16.14 19.47 7.01
N TYR A 275 -15.26 18.86 6.23
CA TYR A 275 -14.17 19.56 5.55
C TYR A 275 -14.49 19.91 4.09
N ASP A 276 -15.74 19.71 3.65
CA ASP A 276 -16.17 19.90 2.27
C ASP A 276 -15.20 19.21 1.29
N SER A 277 -14.85 17.96 1.62
CA SER A 277 -13.86 17.22 0.86
C SER A 277 -14.38 16.95 -0.54
N ASP A 278 -13.49 17.11 -1.52
CA ASP A 278 -13.63 16.51 -2.83
C ASP A 278 -13.98 15.01 -2.68
N LYS A 279 -14.84 14.56 -3.59
CA LYS A 279 -15.33 13.19 -3.67
C LYS A 279 -15.27 12.73 -5.12
N ALA A 280 -14.84 11.51 -5.34
CA ALA A 280 -14.96 10.82 -6.62
C ALA A 280 -15.68 9.50 -6.42
N PHE A 281 -16.67 9.19 -7.25
CA PHE A 281 -17.29 7.87 -7.25
C PHE A 281 -16.25 6.80 -7.60
N LEU A 282 -16.22 5.71 -6.84
CA LEU A 282 -15.39 4.55 -7.21
C LEU A 282 -15.97 3.85 -8.43
N LEU A 283 -17.29 3.64 -8.43
CA LEU A 283 -18.09 3.10 -9.53
C LEU A 283 -19.24 4.07 -9.85
N PRO A 284 -19.84 4.04 -11.07
CA PRO A 284 -20.98 4.90 -11.41
C PRO A 284 -22.06 4.88 -10.34
N SER A 285 -22.67 6.04 -10.04
CA SER A 285 -23.67 6.14 -8.98
C SER A 285 -24.79 5.12 -9.16
N GLY A 286 -25.16 4.46 -8.07
CA GLY A 286 -26.15 3.39 -8.03
C GLY A 286 -25.64 2.01 -8.44
N SER A 287 -24.40 1.87 -8.91
CA SER A 287 -23.81 0.57 -9.27
C SER A 287 -22.94 -0.04 -8.17
N GLY A 288 -22.53 0.75 -7.18
CA GLY A 288 -21.60 0.34 -6.12
C GLY A 288 -22.23 -0.25 -4.85
N SER A 289 -23.55 -0.43 -4.80
CA SER A 289 -24.24 -0.81 -3.56
C SER A 289 -23.75 -2.12 -2.91
N ALA A 290 -23.26 -3.08 -3.72
CA ALA A 290 -22.69 -4.32 -3.21
C ALA A 290 -21.37 -4.12 -2.45
N LEU A 291 -20.64 -3.04 -2.73
CA LEU A 291 -19.35 -2.70 -2.11
C LEU A 291 -19.50 -1.93 -0.79
N VAL A 292 -20.69 -1.39 -0.51
CA VAL A 292 -20.95 -0.56 0.67
C VAL A 292 -20.55 -1.25 1.98
N PRO A 293 -20.87 -2.53 2.23
CA PRO A 293 -20.44 -3.20 3.46
C PRO A 293 -18.92 -3.23 3.66
N LYS A 294 -18.15 -3.48 2.58
CA LYS A 294 -16.68 -3.46 2.65
C LYS A 294 -16.15 -2.05 2.86
N ALA A 295 -16.73 -1.05 2.20
CA ALA A 295 -16.36 0.34 2.42
C ALA A 295 -16.67 0.82 3.86
N GLN A 296 -17.72 0.30 4.49
CA GLN A 296 -18.03 0.57 5.90
C GLN A 296 -16.97 -0.01 6.84
N GLU A 297 -16.61 -1.29 6.66
CA GLU A 297 -15.51 -1.93 7.40
C GLU A 297 -14.22 -1.12 7.25
N MET A 298 -13.86 -0.77 6.02
CA MET A 298 -12.66 0.03 5.76
C MET A 298 -12.72 1.39 6.46
N MET A 299 -13.85 2.11 6.47
CA MET A 299 -13.96 3.40 7.18
C MET A 299 -13.78 3.24 8.70
N GLU A 300 -14.32 2.16 9.26
CA GLU A 300 -14.14 1.84 10.68
C GLU A 300 -12.64 1.60 10.97
N ASP A 301 -11.96 0.80 10.16
CA ASP A 301 -10.52 0.52 10.30
C ASP A 301 -9.66 1.78 10.14
N GLN A 302 -9.96 2.61 9.13
CA GLN A 302 -9.24 3.87 8.86
C GLN A 302 -9.28 4.84 10.05
N THR A 303 -10.34 4.78 10.86
CA THR A 303 -10.55 5.67 12.01
C THR A 303 -10.24 5.01 13.36
N ALA A 304 -10.17 3.67 13.42
CA ALA A 304 -9.86 2.90 14.61
C ALA A 304 -8.42 3.18 15.08
N GLY A 305 -8.28 3.76 16.28
CA GLY A 305 -6.96 4.10 16.84
C GLY A 305 -6.20 5.21 16.11
N ASN A 306 -6.73 5.74 15.00
CA ASN A 306 -6.14 6.81 14.23
C ASN A 306 -6.76 8.17 14.63
N ILE A 307 -5.93 9.18 14.86
CA ILE A 307 -6.39 10.55 15.19
C ILE A 307 -6.67 11.39 13.94
N THR A 308 -6.17 10.97 12.78
CA THR A 308 -6.33 11.68 11.52
C THR A 308 -7.77 11.61 11.04
N ARG A 309 -8.30 12.73 10.57
CA ARG A 309 -9.69 12.86 10.09
C ARG A 309 -9.76 13.43 8.68
N TYR A 310 -8.73 14.12 8.23
CA TYR A 310 -8.64 14.66 6.89
C TYR A 310 -7.18 14.65 6.46
N ARG A 311 -6.87 14.17 5.25
CA ARG A 311 -5.50 14.12 4.71
C ARG A 311 -5.51 14.51 3.23
N ILE A 312 -4.62 15.42 2.86
CA ILE A 312 -4.39 15.86 1.48
C ILE A 312 -2.94 15.68 1.09
N TRP A 313 -2.68 15.60 -0.20
CA TRP A 313 -1.36 15.37 -0.76
C TRP A 313 -0.92 16.53 -1.65
N SER A 314 0.37 16.79 -1.69
CA SER A 314 0.97 17.68 -2.70
C SER A 314 0.78 17.10 -4.10
N ALA A 315 0.90 17.94 -5.13
CA ALA A 315 0.65 17.54 -6.51
C ALA A 315 1.60 16.42 -6.98
N ASP A 316 2.84 16.41 -6.50
CA ASP A 316 3.84 15.37 -6.77
C ASP A 316 3.69 14.12 -5.89
N GLY A 317 2.79 14.15 -4.89
CA GLY A 317 2.58 13.06 -3.93
C GLY A 317 3.71 12.90 -2.90
N VAL A 318 4.70 13.80 -2.89
CA VAL A 318 5.86 13.70 -1.97
C VAL A 318 5.48 14.07 -0.55
N TRP A 319 4.56 15.02 -0.37
CA TRP A 319 4.13 15.51 0.92
C TRP A 319 2.66 15.18 1.18
N ASP A 320 2.35 14.79 2.40
CA ASP A 320 1.00 14.75 2.92
C ASP A 320 0.81 15.75 4.05
N ALA A 321 -0.40 16.29 4.17
CA ALA A 321 -0.80 17.13 5.28
C ALA A 321 -2.13 16.65 5.82
N ALA A 322 -2.26 16.59 7.14
CA ALA A 322 -3.43 16.02 7.78
C ALA A 322 -3.95 16.86 8.94
N LEU A 323 -5.27 16.80 9.16
CA LEU A 323 -5.95 17.35 10.32
C LEU A 323 -6.37 16.22 11.26
N THR A 324 -6.25 16.48 12.57
CA THR A 324 -6.61 15.53 13.61
C THR A 324 -7.97 15.86 14.22
N GLY A 325 -8.42 15.03 15.18
CA GLY A 325 -9.57 15.37 16.04
C GLY A 325 -9.37 16.62 16.90
N ASN A 326 -8.13 17.10 17.07
CA ASN A 326 -7.84 18.37 17.74
C ASN A 326 -7.79 19.50 16.71
N ALA A 327 -8.74 20.43 16.82
CA ALA A 327 -8.85 21.55 15.87
C ALA A 327 -7.67 22.54 15.90
N ALA A 328 -6.69 22.41 16.80
CA ALA A 328 -5.49 23.23 16.81
C ALA A 328 -4.26 22.51 16.24
N GLU A 329 -4.40 21.26 15.79
CA GLU A 329 -3.31 20.41 15.33
C GLU A 329 -3.41 20.11 13.83
N PHE A 330 -2.25 20.01 13.21
CA PHE A 330 -2.08 19.48 11.86
C PHE A 330 -0.76 18.72 11.81
N SER A 331 -0.68 17.70 10.96
CA SER A 331 0.56 16.99 10.67
C SER A 331 1.02 17.29 9.26
N VAL A 332 2.32 17.22 9.05
CA VAL A 332 2.94 17.19 7.72
C VAL A 332 3.89 16.00 7.68
N GLY A 333 3.72 15.16 6.67
CA GLY A 333 4.57 14.02 6.39
C GLY A 333 5.16 14.12 4.98
N TRP A 334 6.22 13.36 4.75
CA TRP A 334 6.83 13.21 3.45
C TRP A 334 7.27 11.77 3.21
N GLU A 335 7.24 11.40 1.94
CA GLU A 335 7.84 10.18 1.42
C GLU A 335 8.57 10.50 0.12
N LYS A 336 9.89 10.29 0.12
CA LYS A 336 10.76 10.61 -1.00
C LYS A 336 11.49 9.35 -1.45
N PRO A 337 11.32 8.93 -2.71
CA PRO A 337 12.03 7.78 -3.25
C PRO A 337 13.54 7.90 -3.04
N GLY A 338 14.13 6.90 -2.39
CA GLY A 338 15.58 6.85 -2.10
C GLY A 338 16.05 7.69 -0.91
N GLU A 339 15.21 8.55 -0.32
CA GLU A 339 15.53 9.34 0.87
C GLU A 339 14.81 8.84 2.14
N GLY A 340 13.68 8.14 1.96
CA GLY A 340 12.89 7.54 3.04
C GLY A 340 11.58 8.28 3.27
N SER A 341 11.08 8.22 4.50
CA SER A 341 9.85 8.91 4.92
C SER A 341 10.01 9.51 6.32
N GLY A 342 9.19 10.51 6.61
CA GLY A 342 9.18 11.18 7.90
C GLY A 342 7.96 12.06 8.09
N GLY A 343 7.76 12.59 9.28
CA GLY A 343 6.66 13.51 9.54
C GLY A 343 6.64 14.07 10.94
N SER A 344 5.93 15.18 11.10
CA SER A 344 5.85 15.96 12.33
C SER A 344 4.39 16.35 12.61
N LEU A 345 4.01 16.33 13.90
CA LEU A 345 2.75 16.86 14.38
C LEU A 345 2.98 18.25 14.94
N HIS A 346 2.22 19.22 14.45
CA HIS A 346 2.32 20.61 14.85
C HIS A 346 1.02 21.06 15.51
N SER A 347 1.15 22.03 16.43
CA SER A 347 0.00 22.80 16.90
C SER A 347 0.20 24.26 16.52
N ILE A 348 -0.83 24.87 15.92
CA ILE A 348 -0.83 26.31 15.59
C ILE A 348 -0.57 27.19 16.82
N ARG A 349 -0.88 26.66 18.01
CA ARG A 349 -0.63 27.31 19.31
C ARG A 349 0.85 27.48 19.65
N SER A 350 1.75 26.82 18.93
CA SER A 350 3.19 27.00 19.08
C SER A 350 3.66 28.36 18.54
N TRP A 351 2.90 28.95 17.61
CA TRP A 351 3.19 30.26 17.01
C TRP A 351 2.26 31.36 17.51
N TYR A 352 1.00 31.04 17.84
CA TYR A 352 0.00 32.01 18.24
C TYR A 352 -0.76 31.57 19.50
N ASP A 353 -0.72 32.37 20.56
CA ASP A 353 -1.44 32.12 21.82
C ASP A 353 -2.98 32.25 21.68
N ASP A 354 -3.47 32.76 20.54
CA ASP A 354 -4.89 32.92 20.25
C ASP A 354 -5.60 31.55 20.18
N ALA A 355 -6.87 31.51 20.61
CA ALA A 355 -7.73 30.34 20.45
C ALA A 355 -8.15 30.16 18.96
N LEU A 356 -7.18 29.77 18.13
CA LEU A 356 -7.38 29.44 16.72
C LEU A 356 -7.83 27.99 16.58
N SER A 357 -8.71 27.76 15.60
CA SER A 357 -9.11 26.43 15.17
C SER A 357 -8.92 26.29 13.66
N ILE A 358 -8.09 25.35 13.23
CA ILE A 358 -7.88 25.01 11.83
C ILE A 358 -9.18 24.41 11.28
N LYS A 359 -9.67 24.99 10.18
CA LYS A 359 -10.91 24.63 9.49
C LYS A 359 -10.67 23.93 8.16
N GLY A 360 -9.50 24.12 7.57
CA GLY A 360 -9.14 23.49 6.31
C GLY A 360 -7.67 23.71 6.00
N ILE A 361 -7.16 22.87 5.11
CA ILE A 361 -5.78 22.88 4.64
C ILE A 361 -5.76 22.77 3.11
N SER A 362 -4.78 23.40 2.46
CA SER A 362 -4.57 23.26 1.02
C SER A 362 -3.12 23.51 0.62
N TRP A 363 -2.57 22.62 -0.19
CA TRP A 363 -1.25 22.81 -0.79
C TRP A 363 -1.28 23.96 -1.81
N GLN A 364 -0.26 24.82 -1.76
CA GLN A 364 -0.05 25.91 -2.70
C GLN A 364 0.92 25.50 -3.81
N ALA A 365 0.93 26.26 -4.90
CA ALA A 365 1.76 25.96 -6.07
C ALA A 365 3.28 26.07 -5.80
N ASP A 366 3.68 26.78 -4.74
CA ASP A 366 5.07 26.92 -4.31
C ASP A 366 5.51 25.83 -3.31
N GLY A 367 4.65 24.86 -3.01
CA GLY A 367 4.94 23.78 -2.07
C GLY A 367 4.64 24.11 -0.61
N THR A 368 4.15 25.31 -0.30
CA THR A 368 3.71 25.64 1.07
C THR A 368 2.31 25.09 1.37
N LEU A 369 2.05 24.80 2.65
CA LEU A 369 0.75 24.35 3.13
C LEU A 369 -0.03 25.54 3.71
N ARG A 370 -1.17 25.87 3.09
CA ARG A 370 -2.07 26.90 3.62
C ARG A 370 -3.00 26.33 4.68
N LEU A 371 -3.00 26.93 5.86
CA LEU A 371 -3.93 26.68 6.95
C LEU A 371 -5.01 27.77 7.00
N THR A 372 -6.28 27.38 6.87
CA THR A 372 -7.42 28.29 7.09
C THR A 372 -7.92 28.13 8.51
N CYS A 373 -7.85 29.18 9.32
CA CYS A 373 -8.14 29.13 10.75
C CYS A 373 -9.29 30.04 11.15
N GLY A 374 -10.25 29.50 11.90
CA GLY A 374 -11.27 30.28 12.60
C GLY A 374 -10.74 30.87 13.91
N THR A 375 -11.23 32.05 14.26
CA THR A 375 -10.94 32.77 15.51
C THR A 375 -12.12 32.66 16.49
N ALA A 376 -11.88 32.85 17.79
CA ALA A 376 -12.94 32.85 18.81
C ALA A 376 -14.05 33.89 18.56
N GLY A 377 -13.74 34.98 17.85
CA GLY A 377 -14.71 36.02 17.48
C GLY A 377 -15.52 35.72 16.21
N GLY A 378 -15.36 34.54 15.60
CA GLY A 378 -16.04 34.15 14.37
C GLY A 378 -15.42 34.69 13.08
N GLY A 379 -14.27 35.37 13.15
CA GLY A 379 -13.46 35.74 11.98
C GLY A 379 -12.56 34.59 11.51
N ALA A 380 -11.94 34.75 10.34
CA ALA A 380 -10.97 33.80 9.78
C ALA A 380 -9.60 34.47 9.58
N ARG A 381 -8.53 33.68 9.73
CA ARG A 381 -7.14 34.03 9.38
C ARG A 381 -6.53 32.90 8.57
N THR A 382 -5.57 33.23 7.73
CA THR A 382 -4.85 32.27 6.88
C THR A 382 -3.36 32.33 7.16
N PHE A 383 -2.73 31.17 7.20
CA PHE A 383 -1.30 31.03 7.42
C PHE A 383 -0.72 30.11 6.37
N ASP A 384 0.51 30.38 5.94
CA ASP A 384 1.27 29.50 5.05
C ASP A 384 2.42 28.89 5.85
N PHE A 385 2.45 27.56 5.88
CA PHE A 385 3.45 26.73 6.54
C PHE A 385 4.42 26.19 5.49
N ASP A 386 5.71 26.43 5.67
CA ASP A 386 6.76 25.84 4.85
C ASP A 386 7.21 24.51 5.47
N PRO A 387 6.96 23.37 4.80
CA PRO A 387 7.28 22.07 5.35
C PRO A 387 8.79 21.75 5.38
N GLU A 388 9.62 22.49 4.63
CA GLU A 388 11.07 22.28 4.64
C GLU A 388 11.76 23.05 5.78
N THR A 389 11.29 24.26 6.07
CA THR A 389 11.86 25.11 7.12
C THR A 389 11.12 25.02 8.45
N GLU A 390 9.92 24.42 8.45
CA GLU A 390 8.96 24.39 9.57
C GLU A 390 8.51 25.78 10.04
N ASP A 391 8.62 26.80 9.18
CA ASP A 391 8.21 28.16 9.47
C ASP A 391 6.73 28.40 9.12
N LEU A 392 6.03 29.11 10.00
CA LEU A 392 4.63 29.52 9.81
C LEU A 392 4.53 31.03 9.65
N THR A 393 3.96 31.49 8.54
CA THR A 393 3.79 32.92 8.23
C THR A 393 2.31 33.27 8.07
N GLU A 394 1.88 34.43 8.56
CA GLU A 394 0.52 34.92 8.29
C GLU A 394 0.42 35.31 6.82
N ALA A 395 -0.49 34.66 6.10
CA ALA A 395 -0.72 34.93 4.69
C ALA A 395 -1.39 36.30 4.59
N LEU A 396 -0.61 37.33 4.23
CA LEU A 396 -1.13 38.67 4.00
C LEU A 396 -2.07 38.62 2.79
N CYS A 397 -3.37 38.76 3.02
CA CYS A 397 -4.34 39.01 1.94
C CYS A 397 -3.80 40.14 1.07
N GLY A 398 -3.47 39.82 -0.19
CA GLY A 398 -2.82 40.76 -1.10
C GLY A 398 -3.52 42.11 -1.11
N TYR A 399 -2.74 43.19 -0.98
CA TYR A 399 -3.17 44.46 -1.53
C TYR A 399 -3.52 44.24 -3.01
N PRO A 400 -4.60 44.84 -3.53
CA PRO A 400 -4.96 44.70 -4.94
C PRO A 400 -3.74 45.05 -5.78
N THR A 401 -3.40 44.18 -6.73
CA THR A 401 -2.39 44.44 -7.75
C THR A 401 -2.71 45.79 -8.38
N ALA A 402 -1.80 46.75 -8.20
CA ALA A 402 -1.90 48.03 -8.87
C ALA A 402 -1.84 47.79 -10.37
N ASN A 403 -2.88 48.27 -11.08
CA ASN A 403 -3.07 48.18 -12.53
C ASN A 403 -1.84 48.50 -13.37
#